data_AF-A0A6A7Y5C5-F1
#
_entry.id   AF-A0A6A7Y5C5-F1
#
_cell.length_a   1.000
_cell.length_b   1.000
_cell.length_c   1.000
_cell.angle_alpha   90.00
_cell.angle_beta   90.00
_cell.angle_gamma   90.00
#
_symmetry.space_group_name_H-M   'P 1'
#
loop_
_entity.id
_entity.type
_entity.pdbx_description
1 polymer ?
#
loop_
_entity_poly.entity_id
_entity_poly.type
_entity_poly.pdbx_seq_one_letter_code
_entity_poly.pdbx_strand_id
1 'polypeptide(L)'
;MSRSTVKKLPPEVRDWIMRLRDQGRTYDEIIAALRGLDTLAVVPSRSALHRHVQQAERARELVERQRIVAASLAKELGAEDDGRVVRGNITMLHAILTRIQMAALEAEEGGDADPALSPQEAMQLAKALDHLGKAAKDDVARTIVIEKRAQERAIKAAEEAVDTVIKQQGGGAESIAALKAAIGLHIREHG
;
A
#
# COMPACT_ATOMS: atom_id res chain seq x y z
N MET A 1 -25.30 3.43 -27.04
CA MET A 1 -25.67 3.72 -25.64
C MET A 1 -25.56 5.23 -25.41
N SER A 2 -26.57 5.88 -24.81
CA SER A 2 -26.59 7.35 -24.71
C SER A 2 -25.53 7.85 -23.72
N ARG A 3 -24.57 8.68 -24.17
CA ARG A 3 -23.70 9.49 -23.29
C ARG A 3 -24.55 10.12 -22.19
N SER A 4 -24.14 9.94 -20.93
CA SER A 4 -24.80 10.55 -19.77
C SER A 4 -25.04 12.04 -20.05
N THR A 5 -26.30 12.49 -19.92
CA THR A 5 -26.69 13.88 -20.14
C THR A 5 -25.92 14.85 -19.22
N VAL A 6 -25.45 14.35 -18.07
CA VAL A 6 -24.60 15.08 -17.13
C VAL A 6 -23.23 15.44 -17.74
N LYS A 7 -22.64 14.57 -18.59
CA LYS A 7 -21.36 14.86 -19.27
C LYS A 7 -21.45 16.02 -20.26
N LYS A 8 -22.66 16.37 -20.71
CA LYS A 8 -22.91 17.51 -21.60
C LYS A 8 -22.99 18.85 -20.87
N LEU A 9 -23.09 18.85 -19.54
CA LEU A 9 -23.13 20.08 -18.76
C LEU A 9 -21.74 20.73 -18.70
N PRO A 10 -21.65 22.07 -18.58
CA PRO A 10 -20.40 22.76 -18.33
C PRO A 10 -19.69 22.21 -17.08
N PRO A 11 -18.34 22.15 -17.05
CA PRO A 11 -17.59 21.66 -15.90
C PRO A 11 -17.98 22.33 -14.59
N GLU A 12 -18.15 23.66 -14.59
CA GLU A 12 -18.54 24.46 -13.43
C GLU A 12 -19.89 24.02 -12.83
N VAL A 13 -20.82 23.59 -13.68
CA VAL A 13 -22.15 23.11 -13.27
C VAL A 13 -22.05 21.71 -12.67
N ARG A 14 -21.18 20.85 -13.21
CA ARG A 14 -20.92 19.52 -12.64
C ARG A 14 -20.29 19.62 -11.25
N ASP A 15 -19.33 20.52 -11.08
CA ASP A 15 -18.71 20.78 -9.77
C ASP A 15 -19.72 21.37 -8.78
N TRP A 16 -20.60 22.26 -9.26
CA TRP A 16 -21.67 22.81 -8.44
C TRP A 16 -22.68 21.74 -7.99
N ILE A 17 -23.05 20.79 -8.87
CA ILE A 17 -23.87 19.62 -8.54
C ILE A 17 -23.22 18.82 -7.39
N MET A 18 -21.91 18.56 -7.48
CA MET A 18 -21.18 17.84 -6.43
C MET A 18 -21.18 18.61 -5.11
N ARG A 19 -20.97 19.94 -5.14
CA ARG A 19 -21.07 20.78 -3.93
C ARG A 19 -22.45 20.76 -3.29
N LEU A 20 -23.52 20.82 -4.09
CA LEU A 20 -24.89 20.73 -3.57
C LEU A 20 -25.14 19.36 -2.91
N ARG A 21 -24.58 18.29 -3.49
CA ARG A 21 -24.65 16.97 -2.89
C ARG A 21 -23.90 16.88 -1.57
N ASP A 22 -22.69 17.45 -1.50
CA ASP A 22 -21.88 17.53 -0.28
C ASP A 22 -22.61 18.33 0.83
N GLN A 23 -23.46 19.29 0.47
CA GLN A 23 -24.33 20.05 1.38
C GLN A 23 -25.60 19.29 1.82
N GLY A 24 -25.78 18.04 1.39
CA GLY A 24 -26.93 17.21 1.77
C GLY A 24 -28.18 17.39 0.91
N ARG A 25 -28.13 18.16 -0.18
CA ARG A 25 -29.28 18.32 -1.08
C ARG A 25 -29.68 16.99 -1.72
N THR A 26 -30.98 16.81 -1.89
CA THR A 26 -31.58 15.68 -2.60
C THR A 26 -31.45 15.85 -4.11
N TYR A 27 -31.55 14.75 -4.86
CA TYR A 27 -31.51 14.81 -6.32
C TYR A 27 -32.63 15.65 -6.92
N ASP A 28 -33.81 15.64 -6.29
CA ASP A 28 -34.97 16.40 -6.76
C ASP A 28 -34.76 17.91 -6.54
N GLU A 29 -34.16 18.33 -5.42
CA GLU A 29 -33.77 19.72 -5.18
C GLU A 29 -32.68 20.19 -6.15
N ILE A 30 -31.69 19.34 -6.45
CA ILE A 30 -30.64 19.66 -7.42
C ILE A 30 -31.23 19.83 -8.82
N ILE A 31 -32.15 18.95 -9.23
CA ILE A 31 -32.85 19.08 -10.52
C ILE A 31 -33.69 20.36 -10.56
N ALA A 32 -34.39 20.71 -9.47
CA ALA A 32 -35.13 21.95 -9.39
C ALA A 32 -34.22 23.18 -9.52
N ALA A 33 -33.05 23.16 -8.87
CA ALA A 33 -32.05 24.23 -8.98
C ALA A 33 -31.48 24.34 -10.40
N LEU A 34 -31.21 23.21 -11.07
CA LEU A 34 -30.76 23.19 -12.48
C LEU A 34 -31.82 23.72 -13.44
N ARG A 35 -33.11 23.46 -13.18
CA ARG A 35 -34.21 24.02 -13.99
C ARG A 35 -34.33 25.53 -13.86
N GLY A 36 -33.91 26.11 -12.74
CA GLY A 36 -33.88 27.56 -12.53
C GLY A 36 -32.72 28.27 -13.24
N LEU A 37 -31.81 27.54 -13.88
CA LEU A 37 -30.73 28.11 -14.68
C LEU A 37 -31.16 28.15 -16.15
N ASP A 38 -31.58 29.33 -16.62
CA ASP A 38 -31.98 29.56 -18.03
C ASP A 38 -30.82 29.33 -19.03
N THR A 39 -29.59 29.21 -18.54
CA THR A 39 -28.38 29.02 -19.35
C THR A 39 -28.10 27.56 -19.70
N LEU A 40 -28.88 26.59 -19.17
CA LEU A 40 -28.64 25.16 -19.42
C LEU A 40 -29.40 24.65 -20.64
N ALA A 41 -28.66 24.16 -21.63
CA ALA A 41 -29.22 23.55 -22.84
C ALA A 41 -29.98 22.23 -22.57
N VAL A 42 -29.67 21.54 -21.45
CA VAL A 42 -30.35 20.29 -21.08
C VAL A 42 -30.32 20.08 -19.57
N VAL A 43 -31.46 19.70 -19.00
CA VAL A 43 -31.55 19.29 -17.59
C VAL A 43 -31.43 17.75 -17.53
N PRO A 44 -30.49 17.18 -16.75
CA PRO A 44 -30.36 15.74 -16.59
C PRO A 44 -31.59 15.11 -15.92
N SER A 45 -31.85 13.85 -16.25
CA SER A 45 -32.82 13.06 -15.50
C SER A 45 -32.27 12.68 -14.12
N ARG A 46 -33.18 12.36 -13.18
CA ARG A 46 -32.82 11.88 -11.84
C ARG A 46 -31.89 10.66 -11.88
N SER A 47 -32.14 9.72 -12.79
CA SER A 47 -31.31 8.52 -12.94
C SER A 47 -29.91 8.84 -13.49
N ALA A 48 -29.79 9.82 -14.38
CA ALA A 48 -28.49 10.28 -14.87
C ALA A 48 -27.69 11.00 -13.76
N LEU A 49 -28.36 11.82 -12.96
CA LEU A 49 -27.76 12.51 -11.82
C LEU A 49 -27.29 11.52 -10.74
N HIS A 50 -28.15 10.56 -10.39
CA HIS A 50 -27.84 9.52 -9.41
C HIS A 50 -26.60 8.70 -9.82
N ARG A 51 -26.52 8.25 -11.08
CA ARG A 51 -25.35 7.51 -11.58
C ARG A 51 -24.07 8.34 -11.48
N HIS A 52 -24.12 9.61 -11.90
CA HIS A 52 -22.96 10.50 -11.85
C HIS A 52 -22.44 10.71 -10.42
N VAL A 53 -23.34 11.00 -9.48
CA VAL A 53 -22.98 11.18 -8.06
C VAL A 53 -22.44 9.86 -7.49
N GLN A 54 -23.11 8.74 -7.72
CA GLN A 54 -22.67 7.43 -7.23
C GLN A 54 -21.26 7.06 -7.73
N GLN A 55 -20.92 7.39 -8.96
CA GLN A 55 -19.59 7.15 -9.52
C GLN A 55 -18.54 8.07 -8.90
N ALA A 56 -18.87 9.36 -8.71
CA ALA A 56 -17.98 10.29 -8.04
C ALA A 56 -17.69 9.86 -6.59
N GLU A 57 -18.70 9.36 -5.87
CA GLU A 57 -18.52 8.79 -4.53
C GLU A 57 -17.60 7.56 -4.55
N ARG A 58 -17.81 6.62 -5.48
CA ARG A 58 -16.93 5.44 -5.63
C ARG A 58 -15.47 5.84 -5.91
N ALA A 59 -15.26 6.85 -6.75
CA ALA A 59 -13.92 7.35 -7.04
C ALA A 59 -13.29 8.01 -5.79
N ARG A 60 -14.06 8.80 -5.03
CA ARG A 60 -13.61 9.40 -3.77
C ARG A 60 -13.24 8.34 -2.73
N GLU A 61 -14.10 7.34 -2.54
CA GLU A 61 -13.89 6.21 -1.63
C GLU A 61 -12.63 5.43 -2.00
N LEU A 62 -12.43 5.19 -3.31
CA LEU A 62 -11.22 4.53 -3.80
C LEU A 62 -9.97 5.34 -3.44
N VAL A 63 -9.93 6.64 -3.76
CA VAL A 63 -8.77 7.49 -3.48
C VAL A 63 -8.47 7.55 -1.98
N GLU A 64 -9.49 7.67 -1.15
CA GLU A 64 -9.31 7.71 0.31
C GLU A 64 -8.77 6.38 0.84
N ARG A 65 -9.31 5.25 0.37
CA ARG A 65 -8.79 3.92 0.71
C ARG A 65 -7.33 3.74 0.30
N GLN A 66 -6.96 4.24 -0.87
CA GLN A 66 -5.57 4.19 -1.35
C GLN A 66 -4.64 5.02 -0.45
N ARG A 67 -5.09 6.20 0.01
CA ARG A 67 -4.35 7.03 0.97
C ARG A 67 -4.13 6.33 2.31
N ILE A 68 -5.17 5.72 2.86
CA ILE A 68 -5.09 5.00 4.14
C ILE A 68 -4.09 3.84 4.02
N VAL A 69 -4.18 3.05 2.95
CA VAL A 69 -3.26 1.93 2.71
C VAL A 69 -1.82 2.41 2.56
N ALA A 70 -1.58 3.44 1.76
CA ALA A 70 -0.24 4.02 1.58
C ALA A 70 0.33 4.57 2.91
N ALA A 71 -0.49 5.22 3.73
CA ALA A 71 -0.09 5.72 5.04
C ALA A 71 0.26 4.59 6.02
N SER A 72 -0.54 3.52 6.04
CA SER A 72 -0.28 2.32 6.87
C SER A 72 1.01 1.62 6.46
N LEU A 73 1.23 1.42 5.16
CA LEU A 73 2.47 0.85 4.63
C LEU A 73 3.68 1.73 4.95
N ALA A 74 3.54 3.05 4.84
CA ALA A 74 4.63 3.97 5.19
C ALA A 74 4.99 3.90 6.69
N LYS A 75 4.02 3.63 7.55
CA LYS A 75 4.19 3.47 9.00
C LYS A 75 4.78 2.11 9.37
N GLU A 76 4.34 1.03 8.74
CA GLU A 76 4.87 -0.33 8.96
C GLU A 76 6.32 -0.45 8.48
N LEU A 77 6.67 0.22 7.38
CA LEU A 77 8.02 0.21 6.79
C LEU A 77 8.98 1.21 7.47
N GLY A 78 8.77 1.53 8.74
CA GLY A 78 9.49 2.58 9.47
C GLY A 78 10.98 2.33 9.75
N ALA A 79 11.75 3.41 9.64
CA ALA A 79 13.02 3.76 10.32
C ALA A 79 14.42 3.26 9.87
N GLU A 80 14.58 2.39 8.87
CA GLU A 80 15.91 2.17 8.26
C GLU A 80 16.05 2.77 6.86
N ASP A 81 17.26 3.18 6.49
CA ASP A 81 17.57 3.96 5.28
C ASP A 81 17.11 3.28 3.97
N ASP A 82 16.97 1.94 3.97
CA ASP A 82 16.47 1.14 2.83
C ASP A 82 14.95 1.22 2.62
N GLY A 83 14.18 1.62 3.65
CA GLY A 83 12.72 1.65 3.56
C GLY A 83 12.17 2.69 2.57
N ARG A 84 12.96 3.70 2.18
CA ARG A 84 12.53 4.75 1.24
C ARG A 84 12.25 4.20 -0.16
N VAL A 85 13.11 3.32 -0.66
CA VAL A 85 12.98 2.74 -2.00
C VAL A 85 11.78 1.79 -2.04
N VAL A 86 11.62 0.95 -1.01
CA VAL A 86 10.48 0.04 -0.88
C VAL A 86 9.16 0.80 -0.80
N ARG A 87 9.08 1.84 0.04
CA ARG A 87 7.89 2.71 0.13
C ARG A 87 7.57 3.40 -1.20
N GLY A 88 8.58 3.89 -1.92
CA GLY A 88 8.42 4.50 -3.23
C GLY A 88 7.84 3.52 -4.26
N ASN A 89 8.36 2.29 -4.31
CA ASN A 89 7.89 1.24 -5.21
C ASN A 89 6.45 0.84 -4.93
N ILE A 90 6.10 0.66 -3.66
CA ILE A 90 4.73 0.33 -3.22
C ILE A 90 3.77 1.47 -3.56
N THR A 91 4.17 2.72 -3.34
CA THR A 91 3.37 3.89 -3.71
C THR A 91 3.13 3.94 -5.23
N MET A 92 4.17 3.65 -6.03
CA MET A 92 4.08 3.62 -7.49
C MET A 92 3.17 2.48 -7.99
N LEU A 93 3.28 1.29 -7.40
CA LEU A 93 2.38 0.15 -7.63
C LEU A 93 0.90 0.54 -7.40
N HIS A 94 0.63 1.19 -6.26
CA HIS A 94 -0.72 1.64 -5.91
C HIS A 94 -1.27 2.71 -6.87
N ALA A 95 -0.46 3.68 -7.26
CA ALA A 95 -0.86 4.71 -8.22
C ALA A 95 -1.27 4.08 -9.56
N ILE A 96 -0.51 3.09 -10.03
CA ILE A 96 -0.78 2.37 -11.27
C ILE A 96 -2.06 1.53 -11.17
N LEU A 97 -2.25 0.78 -10.08
CA LEU A 97 -3.47 0.00 -9.85
C LEU A 97 -4.72 0.89 -9.82
N THR A 98 -4.62 2.07 -9.21
CA THR A 98 -5.71 3.05 -9.17
C THR A 98 -6.08 3.52 -10.57
N ARG A 99 -5.10 3.81 -11.44
CA ARG A 99 -5.35 4.19 -12.83
C ARG A 99 -6.04 3.09 -13.62
N ILE A 100 -5.61 1.83 -13.45
CA ILE A 100 -6.25 0.67 -14.08
C ILE A 100 -7.72 0.56 -13.66
N GLN A 101 -8.00 0.73 -12.36
CA GLN A 101 -9.37 0.70 -11.84
C GLN A 101 -10.22 1.85 -12.39
N MET A 102 -9.66 3.06 -12.50
CA MET A 102 -10.36 4.20 -13.10
C MET A 102 -10.64 4.00 -14.59
N ALA A 103 -9.67 3.49 -15.36
CA ALA A 103 -9.87 3.17 -16.78
C ALA A 103 -10.95 2.08 -16.97
N ALA A 104 -11.00 1.08 -16.10
CA ALA A 104 -12.05 0.07 -16.10
C ALA A 104 -13.44 0.68 -15.83
N LEU A 105 -13.54 1.61 -14.87
CA LEU A 105 -14.79 2.34 -14.60
C LEU A 105 -15.23 3.20 -15.79
N GLU A 106 -14.30 3.85 -16.49
CA GLU A 106 -14.59 4.65 -17.70
C GLU A 106 -15.04 3.78 -18.88
N ALA A 107 -14.48 2.58 -19.04
CA ALA A 107 -14.88 1.60 -20.05
C ALA A 107 -16.32 1.12 -19.85
N GLU A 108 -16.72 0.85 -18.59
CA GLU A 108 -18.11 0.46 -18.25
C GLU A 108 -19.13 1.55 -18.62
N GLU A 109 -18.71 2.82 -18.71
CA GLU A 109 -19.57 3.95 -19.10
C GLU A 109 -19.74 4.12 -20.61
N GLY A 110 -19.15 3.24 -21.43
CA GLY A 110 -19.16 3.35 -22.89
C GLY A 110 -18.38 4.57 -23.40
N GLY A 111 -17.37 5.03 -22.64
CA GLY A 111 -16.34 5.93 -23.15
C GLY A 111 -15.30 5.16 -23.97
N ASP A 112 -14.58 5.86 -24.86
CA ASP A 112 -13.31 5.34 -25.37
C ASP A 112 -12.36 5.29 -24.17
N ALA A 113 -12.21 4.10 -23.60
CA ALA A 113 -11.27 3.89 -22.51
C ALA A 113 -9.86 3.95 -23.08
N ASP A 114 -9.07 4.92 -22.59
CA ASP A 114 -7.64 4.94 -22.82
C ASP A 114 -7.02 3.64 -22.29
N PRO A 115 -5.92 3.12 -22.86
CA PRO A 115 -5.32 1.89 -22.36
C PRO A 115 -4.98 2.07 -20.88
N ALA A 116 -5.44 1.11 -20.07
CA ALA A 116 -5.33 1.13 -18.60
C ALA A 116 -3.88 1.34 -18.10
N LEU A 117 -2.91 1.03 -18.95
CA LEU A 117 -1.48 1.23 -18.75
C LEU A 117 -0.83 1.75 -20.04
N SER A 118 -0.08 2.85 -19.95
CA SER A 118 0.89 3.18 -20.99
C SER A 118 2.14 2.26 -20.90
N PRO A 119 2.92 2.10 -21.98
CA PRO A 119 4.16 1.32 -21.94
C PRO A 119 5.16 1.79 -20.86
N GLN A 120 5.22 3.10 -20.63
CA GLN A 120 6.08 3.69 -19.58
C GLN A 120 5.63 3.26 -18.18
N GLU A 121 4.32 3.23 -17.94
CA GLU A 121 3.75 2.80 -16.66
C GLU A 121 3.91 1.30 -16.45
N ALA A 122 3.73 0.48 -17.49
CA ALA A 122 4.00 -0.95 -17.41
C ALA A 122 5.48 -1.24 -17.05
N MET A 123 6.42 -0.48 -17.63
CA MET A 123 7.83 -0.57 -17.28
C MET A 123 8.11 -0.11 -15.84
N GLN A 124 7.47 0.98 -15.39
CA GLN A 124 7.59 1.46 -14.01
C GLN A 124 7.05 0.42 -13.02
N LEU A 125 5.90 -0.18 -13.31
CA LEU A 125 5.31 -1.27 -12.53
C LEU A 125 6.26 -2.46 -12.42
N ALA A 126 6.82 -2.90 -13.54
CA ALA A 126 7.78 -4.02 -13.58
C ALA A 126 9.04 -3.72 -12.76
N LYS A 127 9.56 -2.48 -12.82
CA LYS A 127 10.69 -2.04 -11.98
C LYS A 127 10.34 -2.01 -10.50
N ALA A 128 9.15 -1.53 -10.14
CA ALA A 128 8.71 -1.53 -8.75
C ALA A 128 8.60 -2.96 -8.19
N LEU A 129 8.04 -3.89 -8.98
CA LEU A 129 7.96 -5.31 -8.61
C LEU A 129 9.35 -5.97 -8.48
N ASP A 130 10.26 -5.71 -9.43
CA ASP A 130 11.63 -6.23 -9.39
C ASP A 130 12.41 -5.71 -8.15
N HIS A 131 12.32 -4.42 -7.87
CA HIS A 131 12.96 -3.83 -6.69
C HIS A 131 12.34 -4.34 -5.37
N LEU A 132 11.02 -4.54 -5.31
CA LEU A 132 10.37 -5.15 -4.14
C LEU A 132 10.83 -6.60 -3.93
N GLY A 133 10.94 -7.39 -5.01
CA GLY A 133 11.44 -8.75 -4.95
C GLY A 133 12.91 -8.85 -4.51
N LYS A 134 13.74 -7.87 -4.89
CA LYS A 134 15.14 -7.74 -4.43
C LYS A 134 15.19 -7.37 -2.95
N ALA A 135 14.43 -6.37 -2.53
CA ALA A 135 14.35 -5.97 -1.13
C ALA A 135 13.93 -7.13 -0.22
N ALA A 136 12.93 -7.92 -0.64
CA ALA A 136 12.50 -9.10 0.12
C ALA A 136 13.61 -10.16 0.27
N LYS A 137 14.45 -10.36 -0.76
CA LYS A 137 15.61 -11.26 -0.68
C LYS A 137 16.70 -10.72 0.25
N ASP A 138 16.98 -9.43 0.16
CA ASP A 138 17.99 -8.76 0.99
C ASP A 138 17.58 -8.78 2.47
N ASP A 139 16.28 -8.65 2.76
CA ASP A 139 15.73 -8.69 4.12
C ASP A 139 15.85 -10.09 4.75
N VAL A 140 15.59 -11.15 3.97
CA VAL A 140 15.84 -12.54 4.40
C VAL A 140 17.34 -12.77 4.64
N ALA A 141 18.20 -12.28 3.76
CA ALA A 141 19.65 -12.40 3.92
C ALA A 141 20.15 -11.65 5.18
N ARG A 142 19.64 -10.44 5.43
CA ARG A 142 19.94 -9.69 6.66
C ARG A 142 19.47 -10.41 7.90
N THR A 143 18.25 -10.93 7.90
CA THR A 143 17.67 -11.67 9.04
C THR A 143 18.55 -12.87 9.40
N ILE A 144 18.93 -13.69 8.41
CA ILE A 144 19.85 -14.82 8.61
C ILE A 144 21.18 -14.37 9.22
N VAL A 145 21.75 -13.25 8.75
CA VAL A 145 23.01 -12.71 9.29
C VAL A 145 22.84 -12.21 10.72
N ILE A 146 21.73 -11.55 11.04
CA ILE A 146 21.41 -11.04 12.38
C ILE A 146 21.21 -12.20 13.36
N GLU A 147 20.44 -13.21 12.98
CA GLU A 147 20.19 -14.42 13.77
C GLU A 147 21.50 -15.17 14.01
N LYS A 148 22.31 -15.40 12.97
CA LYS A 148 23.63 -16.03 13.11
C LYS A 148 24.53 -15.25 14.07
N ARG A 149 24.59 -13.92 13.94
CA ARG A 149 25.36 -13.07 14.87
C ARG A 149 24.80 -13.11 16.30
N ALA A 150 23.48 -13.23 16.45
CA ALA A 150 22.84 -13.37 17.76
C ALA A 150 23.19 -14.72 18.40
N GLN A 151 23.13 -15.82 17.65
CA GLN A 151 23.54 -17.15 18.10
C GLN A 151 25.03 -17.19 18.47
N GLU A 152 25.92 -16.64 17.63
CA GLU A 152 27.36 -16.57 17.92
C GLU A 152 27.65 -15.78 19.22
N ARG A 153 26.93 -14.66 19.44
CA ARG A 153 27.03 -13.89 20.69
C ARG A 153 26.51 -14.68 21.90
N ALA A 154 25.39 -15.39 21.74
CA ALA A 154 24.82 -16.22 22.81
C ALA A 154 25.76 -17.36 23.21
N ILE A 155 26.37 -18.04 22.23
CA ILE A 155 27.36 -19.10 22.47
C ILE A 155 28.56 -18.52 23.23
N LYS A 156 29.15 -17.41 22.76
CA LYS A 156 30.29 -16.78 23.45
C LYS A 156 29.96 -16.35 24.88
N ALA A 157 28.82 -15.71 25.09
CA ALA A 157 28.39 -15.29 26.42
C ALA A 157 28.18 -16.50 27.36
N ALA A 158 27.66 -17.61 26.85
CA ALA A 158 27.49 -18.83 27.63
C ALA A 158 28.84 -19.50 27.95
N GLU A 159 29.78 -19.52 27.01
CA GLU A 159 31.14 -20.04 27.24
C GLU A 159 31.90 -19.21 28.30
N GLU A 160 31.78 -17.88 28.27
CA GLU A 160 32.37 -16.97 29.26
C GLU A 160 31.74 -17.14 30.65
N ALA A 161 30.42 -17.35 30.70
CA ALA A 161 29.72 -17.65 31.96
C ALA A 161 30.18 -18.97 32.57
N VAL A 162 30.35 -20.01 31.74
CA VAL A 162 30.90 -21.31 32.16
C VAL A 162 32.32 -21.14 32.72
N ASP A 163 33.20 -20.40 32.02
CA ASP A 163 34.55 -20.12 32.51
C ASP A 163 34.56 -19.40 33.87
N THR A 164 33.61 -18.50 34.09
CA THR A 164 33.49 -17.76 35.35
C THR A 164 33.09 -18.69 36.50
N VAL A 165 32.09 -19.56 36.31
CA VAL A 165 31.65 -20.53 37.32
C VAL A 165 32.78 -21.52 37.65
N ILE A 166 33.52 -21.98 36.64
CA ILE A 166 34.63 -22.91 36.82
C ILE A 166 35.78 -22.28 37.61
N LYS A 167 36.15 -21.02 37.30
CA LYS A 167 37.17 -20.30 38.08
C LYS A 167 36.79 -20.19 39.56
N GLN A 168 35.50 -20.15 39.86
CA GLN A 168 34.98 -20.06 41.22
C GLN A 168 34.86 -21.42 41.93
N GLN A 169 34.50 -22.49 41.21
CA GLN A 169 34.17 -23.80 41.80
C GLN A 169 35.24 -24.88 41.60
N GLY A 170 36.19 -24.68 40.69
CA GLY A 170 37.24 -25.64 40.34
C GLY A 170 36.72 -26.82 39.52
N GLY A 171 37.03 -26.85 38.22
CA GLY A 171 36.64 -27.93 37.29
C GLY A 171 37.81 -28.45 36.46
N GLY A 172 37.79 -29.75 36.11
CA GLY A 172 38.81 -30.38 35.27
C GLY A 172 38.67 -29.98 33.79
N ALA A 173 39.79 -29.68 33.12
CA ALA A 173 39.83 -29.11 31.75
C ALA A 173 38.99 -29.87 30.70
N GLU A 174 38.91 -31.19 30.81
CA GLU A 174 38.15 -32.05 29.91
C GLU A 174 36.63 -31.90 30.07
N SER A 175 36.15 -31.79 31.32
CA SER A 175 34.73 -31.54 31.61
C SER A 175 34.28 -30.16 31.14
N ILE A 176 35.17 -29.17 31.15
CA ILE A 176 34.91 -27.80 30.67
C ILE A 176 34.69 -27.79 29.16
N ALA A 177 35.59 -28.45 28.42
CA ALA A 177 35.49 -28.54 26.97
C ALA A 177 34.20 -29.26 26.56
N ALA A 178 33.84 -30.34 27.25
CA ALA A 178 32.61 -31.07 27.01
C ALA A 178 31.35 -30.21 27.28
N LEU A 179 31.34 -29.42 28.36
CA LEU A 179 30.20 -28.56 28.70
C LEU A 179 29.98 -27.44 27.69
N LYS A 180 31.06 -26.76 27.26
CA LYS A 180 31.00 -25.72 26.23
C LYS A 180 30.51 -26.27 24.90
N ALA A 181 31.02 -27.44 24.50
CA ALA A 181 30.57 -28.12 23.28
C ALA A 181 29.08 -28.48 23.33
N ALA A 182 28.59 -29.00 24.46
CA ALA A 182 27.18 -29.33 24.66
C ALA A 182 26.26 -28.11 24.61
N ILE A 183 26.66 -26.99 25.25
CA ILE A 183 25.91 -25.73 25.23
C ILE A 183 25.87 -25.16 23.80
N GLY A 184 27.00 -25.16 23.09
CA GLY A 184 27.05 -24.70 21.71
C GLY A 184 26.21 -25.55 20.75
N LEU A 185 26.09 -26.87 20.99
CA LEU A 185 25.16 -27.74 20.27
C LEU A 185 23.70 -27.41 20.59
N HIS A 186 23.35 -27.30 21.87
CA HIS A 186 21.99 -27.00 22.31
C HIS A 186 21.47 -25.66 21.77
N ILE A 187 22.30 -24.60 21.78
CA ILE A 187 21.92 -23.29 21.23
C ILE A 187 21.72 -23.35 19.71
N ARG A 188 22.45 -24.20 18.98
CA ARG A 188 22.29 -24.38 17.53
C ARG A 188 21.07 -25.24 17.16
N GLU A 189 20.64 -26.14 18.04
CA GLU A 189 19.50 -27.02 17.81
C GLU A 189 18.15 -26.39 18.23
N HIS A 190 18.18 -25.41 19.13
CA HIS A 190 16.96 -24.84 19.74
C HIS A 190 16.85 -23.31 19.69
N GLY A 191 17.86 -22.60 19.19
CA GLY A 191 17.83 -21.14 18.94
C GLY A 191 17.79 -20.80 17.47
#